data_AF-A0A0K1F9L7-F1
#
_entry.id   AF-A0A0K1F9L7-F1
#
_cell.length_a   1.000
_cell.length_b   1.000
_cell.length_c   1.000
_cell.angle_alpha   90.00
_cell.angle_beta   90.00
_cell.angle_gamma   90.00
#
_symmetry.space_group_name_H-M   'P 1'
#
loop_
_entity.id
_entity.type
_entity.pdbx_description
1 polymer ?
#
loop_
_entity_poly.entity_id
_entity_poly.type
_entity_poly.pdbx_seq_one_letter_code
_entity_poly.pdbx_strand_id
1 'polypeptide(L)'
;MGDHMDCSNFMDHVFEYLDGELTDEEATEFARHVRECPPCLDEYHRDQALKALIRRGCACEAAPVQLRTQIIASFTSITIEYGR
;
A
#
# COMPACT_ATOMS: atom_id res chain seq x y z
N MET A 1 3.53 -9.75 23.60
CA MET A 1 4.06 -8.41 23.91
C MET A 1 3.65 -7.57 22.72
N GLY A 2 2.71 -6.64 22.88
CA GLY A 2 2.34 -5.74 21.78
C GLY A 2 3.52 -4.82 21.55
N ASP A 3 4.10 -4.87 20.36
CA ASP A 3 5.14 -3.94 19.96
C ASP A 3 4.43 -2.61 19.69
N HIS A 4 4.61 -1.64 20.60
CA HIS A 4 4.08 -0.30 20.39
C HIS A 4 4.92 0.36 19.31
N MET A 5 4.25 0.99 18.34
CA MET A 5 4.92 1.58 17.19
C MET A 5 5.73 2.82 17.61
N ASP A 6 7.01 2.58 17.92
CA ASP A 6 8.01 3.57 18.33
C ASP A 6 8.92 3.94 17.16
N CYS A 7 9.72 5.01 17.29
CA CYS A 7 10.58 5.52 16.22
C CYS A 7 11.55 4.46 15.63
N SER A 8 11.95 3.48 16.43
CA SER A 8 12.80 2.37 15.98
C SER A 8 12.04 1.39 15.07
N ASN A 9 10.79 1.07 15.45
CA ASN A 9 9.92 0.18 14.69
C ASN A 9 9.43 0.87 13.40
N PHE A 10 9.27 2.21 13.40
CA PHE A 10 8.94 2.99 12.20
C PHE A 10 9.89 2.70 11.02
N MET A 11 11.21 2.67 11.24
CA MET A 11 12.18 2.51 10.16
C MET A 11 12.09 1.13 9.49
N ASP A 12 11.71 0.11 10.26
CA ASP A 12 11.56 -1.26 9.75
C ASP A 12 10.25 -1.42 8.95
N HIS A 13 9.19 -0.72 9.36
CA HIS A 13 7.84 -0.89 8.78
C HIS A 13 7.41 0.20 7.79
N VAL A 14 8.22 1.25 7.54
CA VAL A 14 7.85 2.35 6.63
C VAL A 14 7.58 1.87 5.20
N PHE A 15 8.34 0.90 4.71
CA PHE A 15 8.15 0.36 3.36
C PHE A 15 6.90 -0.50 3.27
N GLU A 16 6.64 -1.34 4.28
CA GLU A 16 5.45 -2.18 4.40
C GLU A 16 4.19 -1.33 4.46
N TYR A 17 4.21 -0.24 5.24
CA TYR A 17 3.11 0.73 5.28
C TYR A 17 2.90 1.39 3.91
N LEU A 18 3.98 1.80 3.23
CA LEU A 18 3.90 2.42 1.90
C LEU A 18 3.43 1.45 0.80
N ASP A 19 3.68 0.14 0.96
CA ASP A 19 3.21 -0.91 0.03
C ASP A 19 1.81 -1.45 0.40
N GLY A 20 1.29 -1.10 1.59
CA GLY A 20 0.00 -1.56 2.08
C GLY A 20 0.01 -3.00 2.60
N GLU A 21 1.16 -3.45 3.11
CA GLU A 21 1.39 -4.81 3.60
C GLU A 21 1.15 -4.98 5.11
N LEU A 22 1.00 -3.88 5.84
CA LEU A 22 0.63 -3.91 7.27
C LEU A 22 -0.83 -4.32 7.48
N THR A 23 -1.11 -4.95 8.62
CA THR A 23 -2.50 -5.15 9.06
C THR A 23 -3.20 -3.83 9.36
N ASP A 24 -4.53 -3.81 9.36
CA ASP A 24 -5.31 -2.60 9.64
C ASP A 24 -4.96 -1.97 11.00
N GLU A 25 -4.68 -2.81 12.00
CA GLU A 25 -4.29 -2.40 13.35
C GLU A 25 -2.91 -1.73 13.34
N GLU A 26 -1.92 -2.37 12.72
CA GLU A 26 -0.55 -1.85 12.59
C GLU A 26 -0.51 -0.56 11.75
N ALA A 27 -1.26 -0.50 10.65
CA ALA A 27 -1.35 0.69 9.80
C ALA A 27 -1.95 1.88 10.56
N THR A 28 -2.92 1.63 11.46
CA THR A 28 -3.52 2.66 12.30
C THR A 28 -2.51 3.21 13.31
N GLU A 29 -1.78 2.33 13.98
CA GLU A 29 -0.75 2.71 14.95
C GLU A 29 0.43 3.42 14.27
N PHE A 30 0.86 2.96 13.10
CA PHE A 30 1.87 3.61 12.27
C PHE A 30 1.44 5.03 11.90
N ALA A 31 0.22 5.19 11.38
CA ALA A 31 -0.33 6.48 10.99
C ALA A 31 -0.51 7.43 12.19
N ARG A 32 -0.76 6.90 13.39
CA ARG A 32 -0.77 7.68 14.63
C ARG A 32 0.64 8.17 14.97
N HIS A 33 1.62 7.27 14.99
CA HIS A 33 3.02 7.61 15.27
C HIS A 33 3.55 8.70 14.33
N VAL A 34 3.38 8.52 13.01
CA VAL A 34 3.86 9.48 12.00
C VAL A 34 3.23 10.87 12.16
N ARG A 35 1.97 10.95 12.58
CA ARG A 35 1.31 12.25 12.85
C ARG A 35 1.81 12.92 14.12
N GLU A 36 2.18 12.15 15.13
CA GLU A 36 2.60 12.64 16.45
C GLU A 36 4.12 12.88 16.54
N CYS A 37 4.89 12.35 15.60
CA CYS A 37 6.36 12.39 15.60
C CYS A 37 6.91 13.11 14.34
N PRO A 38 7.20 14.43 14.43
CA PRO A 38 7.76 15.21 13.32
C PRO A 38 9.00 14.61 12.63
N PRO A 39 10.01 14.06 13.34
CA PRO A 39 11.17 13.49 12.65
C PRO A 39 10.80 12.25 11.81
N CYS A 40 9.88 11.40 12.28
CA CYS A 40 9.40 10.26 11.50
C CYS A 40 8.52 10.68 10.32
N LEU A 41 7.79 11.79 10.43
CA LEU A 41 7.06 12.38 9.30
C LEU A 41 8.00 12.85 8.18
N ASP A 42 9.12 13.48 8.52
CA ASP A 42 10.11 13.91 7.54
C ASP A 42 10.76 12.71 6.83
N GLU A 43 11.12 11.66 7.58
CA GLU A 43 11.64 10.42 6.98
C GLU A 43 10.58 9.73 6.11
N TYR A 44 9.32 9.67 6.55
CA TYR A 44 8.21 9.13 5.74
C TYR A 44 8.07 9.86 4.40
N HIS A 45 8.13 11.19 4.39
CA HIS A 45 8.08 11.97 3.16
C HIS A 45 9.30 11.70 2.26
N ARG A 46 10.48 11.50 2.85
CA ARG A 46 11.70 11.14 2.12
C ARG A 46 11.53 9.80 1.41
N ASP A 47 11.07 8.77 2.12
CA ASP A 47 10.88 7.43 1.57
C ASP A 47 9.74 7.37 0.54
N GLN A 48 8.68 8.14 0.76
CA GLN A 48 7.60 8.31 -0.23
C GLN A 48 8.13 8.94 -1.52
N ALA A 49 8.96 9.98 -1.42
CA ALA A 49 9.58 10.61 -2.58
C ALA A 49 10.54 9.64 -3.30
N LEU A 50 11.31 8.85 -2.55
CA LEU A 50 12.18 7.81 -3.10
C LEU A 50 11.37 6.77 -3.89
N LYS A 51 10.30 6.20 -3.32
CA LYS A 51 9.42 5.27 -4.04
C LYS A 51 8.82 5.89 -5.29
N ALA A 52 8.39 7.16 -5.23
CA ALA A 52 7.84 7.85 -6.38
C ALA A 52 8.87 8.00 -7.52
N LEU A 53 10.13 8.30 -7.19
CA LEU A 53 11.23 8.35 -8.16
C LEU A 53 11.52 6.98 -8.75
N ILE A 54 11.57 5.92 -7.93
CA ILE A 54 11.76 4.54 -8.40
C ILE A 54 10.63 4.16 -9.36
N ARG A 55 9.37 4.41 -8.99
CA ARG A 55 8.21 4.11 -9.83
C ARG A 55 8.25 4.85 -11.17
N ARG A 56 8.73 6.09 -11.19
CA ARG A 56 8.90 6.87 -12.42
C ARG A 56 10.04 6.34 -13.29
N GLY A 57 11.15 5.93 -12.67
CA GLY A 57 12.31 5.39 -13.37
C GLY A 57 12.11 3.95 -13.84
N CYS A 58 11.22 3.20 -13.19
CA CYS A 58 10.82 1.88 -13.61
C CYS A 58 9.93 2.02 -14.85
N ALA A 59 10.47 1.72 -16.02
CA ALA A 59 9.72 1.58 -17.25
C ALA A 59 8.90 0.27 -17.21
N CYS A 60 8.01 0.13 -16.23
CA CYS A 60 7.06 -0.97 -16.19
C CYS A 60 6.22 -0.89 -17.47
N GLU A 61 6.30 -1.92 -18.29
CA GLU A 61 5.48 -2.04 -19.49
C GLU A 61 4.00 -2.00 -19.07
N ALA A 62 3.19 -1.23 -19.79
CA ALA A 62 1.77 -1.17 -19.51
C ALA A 62 1.16 -2.57 -19.60
N ALA A 63 0.40 -2.99 -18.57
CA ALA A 63 -0.26 -4.28 -18.58
C ALA A 63 -1.07 -4.45 -19.89
N PRO A 64 -0.97 -5.60 -20.58
CA PRO A 64 -1.68 -5.83 -21.83
C PRO A 64 -3.16 -5.53 -21.69
N VAL A 65 -3.74 -4.78 -22.65
CA VAL A 65 -5.16 -4.39 -22.62
C VAL A 65 -6.07 -5.60 -22.46
N GLN A 66 -5.70 -6.73 -23.04
CA GLN A 66 -6.43 -8.00 -22.93
C GLN A 66 -6.53 -8.49 -21.48
N LEU A 67 -5.46 -8.35 -20.68
CA LEU A 67 -5.47 -8.74 -19.26
C LEU A 67 -6.41 -7.82 -18.48
N ARG A 68 -6.35 -6.51 -18.74
CA ARG A 68 -7.25 -5.53 -18.11
C ARG A 68 -8.72 -5.83 -18.42
N THR A 69 -9.03 -6.12 -19.68
CA THR A 69 -10.40 -6.47 -20.11
C THR A 69 -10.90 -7.73 -19.43
N GLN A 70 -10.06 -8.77 -19.31
CA GLN A 70 -10.43 -10.01 -18.63
C GLN A 70 -10.74 -9.77 -17.14
N ILE A 71 -9.88 -9.04 -16.43
CA ILE A 71 -10.08 -8.72 -15.01
C ILE A 71 -11.41 -7.98 -14.78
N ILE A 72 -11.68 -6.94 -15.58
CA ILE A 72 -12.93 -6.17 -15.45
C ILE A 72 -14.16 -7.05 -15.75
N ALA A 73 -14.09 -7.90 -16.77
CA ALA A 73 -15.18 -8.81 -17.11
C ALA A 73 -15.47 -9.81 -15.97
N SER A 74 -14.44 -10.31 -15.28
CA SER A 74 -14.62 -11.19 -14.11
C SER A 74 -15.38 -10.55 -12.96
N PHE A 75 -15.22 -9.25 -12.72
CA PHE A 75 -15.99 -8.54 -11.67
C PHE A 75 -17.39 -8.11 -12.11
N THR A 76 -17.63 -7.97 -13.42
CA THR A 76 -18.88 -7.43 -13.97
C THR A 76 -19.89 -8.52 -14.36
N SER A 77 -19.50 -9.80 -14.31
CA SER A 77 -20.38 -10.91 -14.70
C SER A 77 -21.50 -11.12 -13.67
N ILE A 78 -22.73 -10.75 -14.03
CA ILE A 78 -23.94 -11.10 -13.29
C ILE A 78 -24.39 -12.49 -13.74
N THR A 79 -24.29 -13.49 -12.85
CA THR A 79 -24.85 -14.82 -13.08
C THR A 79 -26.36 -14.77 -12.86
N ILE A 80 -27.15 -14.93 -13.93
CA ILE A 80 -28.60 -15.11 -13.82
C ILE A 80 -28.87 -16.62 -13.80
N GLU A 81 -29.12 -17.16 -12.61
CA GLU A 81 -29.64 -18.52 -12.45
C GLU A 81 -31.15 -18.52 -12.76
N TYR A 82 -31.53 -19.16 -13.86
CA TYR A 82 -32.93 -19.48 -14.12
C TYR A 82 -33.28 -20.75 -13.32
N GLY A 83 -33.97 -20.55 -12.19
CA GLY A 83 -34.49 -21.64 -11.38
C GLY A 83 -35.46 -22.52 -12.19
N ARG A 84 -35.18 -23.82 -12.19
CA ARG A 84 -36.05 -24.87 -12.71
C ARG A 84 -36.87 -25.49 -11.60
#